data_AF-A0A1G2TLH5-F1
#
_entry.id   AF-A0A1G2TLH5-F1
#
_cell.length_a   1.000
_cell.length_b   1.000
_cell.length_c   1.000
_cell.angle_alpha   90.00
_cell.angle_beta   90.00
_cell.angle_gamma   90.00
#
_symmetry.space_group_name_H-M   'P 1'
#
loop_
_entity.id
_entity.type
_entity.pdbx_description
1 polymer ?
#
loop_
_entity_poly.entity_id
_entity_poly.type
_entity_poly.pdbx_seq_one_letter_code
_entity_poly.pdbx_strand_id
1 'polypeptide(L)'
;MNNRQTIHDILNDWGKSKQRSPESNDSMKSMVLNKLPNNSVKTFKTPTPLPWLSFAFTTMAILVVMGNSVNYSTKTLITPNYTTSSSDAMESSAQSKNSIMPDYYPRYGYPGESPISDGREFLKTHYNSTLRTRHVTNTKTRIETIVRGFGGRIDGSSSAERYGYIGFALPANKLELFRQEIKDIFGEKLYIEQISTENLLPQKQSIEAEQTQTEKYITGLKSERNQVINSHNSTATSLQSKINAINTEITRLEIENQTATQQRKTEISTRIAELQTEKNTIQGQLGTENKSYQNKLANIDSQLKNWQSNLEVVKKQDKNLIESVATVNGSISLSWISLWEMSDIYTPGPLLAWILLALATIAYFYHRRYLELAI
;
A
#
# COMPACT_ATOMS: atom_id res chain seq x y z
N MET A 1 63.60 14.17 62.04
CA MET A 1 63.60 15.02 63.24
C MET A 1 65.00 15.04 63.89
N ASN A 2 66.05 15.54 63.20
CA ASN A 2 67.44 15.59 63.71
C ASN A 2 68.03 17.01 63.83
N ASN A 3 67.30 18.08 63.46
CA ASN A 3 67.88 19.44 63.41
C ASN A 3 67.81 20.22 64.73
N ARG A 4 67.08 19.73 65.75
CA ARG A 4 66.98 20.42 67.05
C ARG A 4 68.21 20.18 67.93
N GLN A 5 68.92 19.06 67.76
CA GLN A 5 70.12 18.76 68.54
C GLN A 5 71.30 19.64 68.11
N THR A 6 71.47 19.89 66.80
CA THR A 6 72.58 20.68 66.26
C THR A 6 72.57 22.14 66.69
N ILE A 7 71.41 22.80 66.79
CA ILE A 7 71.35 24.21 67.22
C ILE A 7 71.65 24.34 68.71
N HIS A 8 71.15 23.42 69.53
CA HIS A 8 71.40 23.41 70.97
C HIS A 8 72.88 23.19 71.26
N ASP A 9 73.55 22.28 70.55
CA ASP A 9 74.97 22.00 70.74
C ASP A 9 75.84 23.22 70.36
N ILE A 10 75.52 23.90 69.26
CA ILE A 10 76.23 25.11 68.82
C ILE A 10 76.09 26.24 69.86
N LEU A 11 74.91 26.42 70.43
CA LEU A 11 74.65 27.41 71.49
C LEU A 11 75.39 27.08 72.78
N ASN A 12 75.45 25.80 73.16
CA ASN A 12 76.09 25.34 74.39
C ASN A 12 77.63 25.48 74.30
N ASP A 13 78.22 25.14 73.15
CA ASP A 13 79.66 25.33 72.89
C ASP A 13 80.05 26.81 72.87
N TRP A 14 79.20 27.66 72.30
CA TRP A 14 79.43 29.10 72.30
C TRP A 14 79.39 29.68 73.72
N GLY A 15 78.37 29.32 74.51
CA GLY A 15 78.23 29.74 75.91
C GLY A 15 79.42 29.32 76.78
N LYS A 16 79.94 28.10 76.59
CA LYS A 16 81.14 27.61 77.28
C LYS A 16 82.42 28.35 76.89
N SER A 17 82.59 28.70 75.61
CA SER A 17 83.84 29.31 75.13
C SER A 17 83.94 30.82 75.30
N LYS A 18 82.81 31.54 75.33
CA LYS A 18 82.80 33.02 75.33
C LYS A 18 82.25 33.66 76.61
N GLN A 19 81.54 32.93 77.48
CA GLN A 19 81.04 33.38 78.80
C GLN A 19 80.44 34.80 78.84
N ARG A 20 79.82 35.26 77.74
CA ARG A 20 79.15 36.56 77.57
C ARG A 20 77.92 36.36 76.69
N SER A 21 77.02 37.34 76.61
CA SER A 21 75.91 37.32 75.64
C SER A 21 76.38 37.82 74.26
N PRO A 22 75.84 37.32 73.13
CA PRO A 22 76.30 37.70 71.81
C PRO A 22 76.06 39.19 71.55
N GLU A 23 77.06 39.90 71.01
CA GLU A 23 76.94 41.35 70.73
C GLU A 23 75.94 41.67 69.59
N SER A 24 75.62 40.71 68.71
CA SER A 24 74.50 40.84 67.77
C SER A 24 73.96 39.48 67.31
N ASN A 25 72.65 39.44 67.04
CA ASN A 25 71.95 38.22 66.62
C ASN A 25 72.40 37.70 65.24
N ASP A 26 72.99 38.57 64.41
CA ASP A 26 73.43 38.23 63.05
C ASP A 26 74.69 37.36 63.03
N SER A 27 75.59 37.56 64.01
CA SER A 27 76.79 36.74 64.17
C SER A 27 76.44 35.28 64.49
N MET A 28 75.43 35.06 65.34
CA MET A 28 74.93 33.73 65.68
C MET A 28 74.17 33.10 64.51
N LYS A 29 73.36 33.89 63.80
CA LYS A 29 72.57 33.42 62.65
C LYS A 29 73.47 32.93 61.52
N SER A 30 74.53 33.66 61.18
CA SER A 30 75.47 33.25 60.13
C SER A 30 76.23 31.96 60.49
N MET A 31 76.60 31.78 61.76
CA MET A 31 77.32 30.60 62.23
C MET A 31 76.45 29.33 62.24
N VAL A 32 75.16 29.47 62.58
CA VAL A 32 74.18 28.38 62.48
C VAL A 32 73.88 28.05 61.02
N LEU A 33 73.72 29.05 60.15
CA LEU A 33 73.46 28.87 58.73
C LEU A 33 74.64 28.20 57.98
N ASN A 34 75.89 28.51 58.34
CA ASN A 34 77.07 27.89 57.74
C ASN A 34 77.33 26.44 58.18
N LYS A 35 76.77 26.00 59.32
CA LYS A 35 76.93 24.63 59.84
C LYS A 35 75.75 23.72 59.52
N LEU A 36 74.70 24.22 58.89
CA LEU A 36 73.59 23.40 58.39
C LEU A 36 73.97 22.79 57.04
N PRO A 37 73.78 21.47 56.83
CA PRO A 37 74.03 20.86 55.53
C PRO A 37 73.11 21.50 54.47
N ASN A 38 73.71 21.95 53.38
CA ASN A 38 73.06 22.63 52.27
C ASN A 38 72.18 21.63 51.50
N ASN A 39 70.99 21.34 52.01
CA ASN A 39 70.00 20.55 51.30
C ASN A 39 69.40 21.42 50.20
N SER A 40 69.81 21.17 48.96
CA SER A 40 69.28 21.80 47.77
C SER A 40 67.75 21.72 47.75
N VAL A 41 67.12 22.90 47.71
CA VAL A 41 65.68 23.05 47.54
C VAL A 41 65.34 22.50 46.15
N LYS A 42 64.70 21.32 46.10
CA LYS A 42 64.07 20.83 44.88
C LYS A 42 62.90 21.76 44.55
N THR A 43 63.07 22.62 43.55
CA THR A 43 61.95 23.31 42.90
C THR A 43 61.03 22.25 42.29
N PHE A 44 59.86 22.05 42.87
CA PHE A 44 58.79 21.29 42.22
C PHE A 44 58.31 22.10 41.02
N LYS A 45 58.70 21.67 39.81
CA LYS A 45 57.98 22.06 38.60
C LYS A 45 56.57 21.50 38.75
N THR A 46 55.58 22.36 38.96
CA THR A 46 54.19 21.96 38.81
C THR A 46 54.01 21.52 37.35
N PRO A 47 53.63 20.26 37.07
CA PRO A 47 53.41 19.82 35.71
C PRO A 47 52.28 20.67 35.12
N THR A 48 52.52 21.22 33.92
CA THR A 48 51.44 21.81 33.13
C THR A 48 50.36 20.72 32.96
N PRO A 49 49.10 20.98 33.35
CA PRO A 49 48.09 19.94 33.27
C PRO A 49 47.90 19.61 31.78
N LEU A 50 48.26 18.40 31.34
CA LEU A 50 48.03 17.95 29.95
C LEU A 50 46.60 18.28 29.49
N PRO A 51 46.32 18.53 28.19
CA PRO A 51 44.98 18.81 27.67
C PRO A 51 44.10 17.54 27.65
N TRP A 52 43.98 16.88 28.80
CA TRP A 52 43.27 15.63 29.02
C TRP A 52 41.81 15.74 28.58
N LEU A 53 41.21 16.92 28.75
CA LEU A 53 39.84 17.21 28.37
C LEU A 53 39.65 17.18 26.84
N SER A 54 40.63 17.68 26.07
CA SER A 54 40.59 17.63 24.60
C SER A 54 40.76 16.21 24.09
N PHE A 55 41.65 15.43 24.71
CA PHE A 55 41.79 14.01 24.39
C PHE A 55 40.54 13.22 24.72
N ALA A 56 39.92 13.45 25.89
CA ALA A 56 38.69 12.77 26.31
C ALA A 56 37.51 13.05 25.36
N PHE A 57 37.32 14.30 24.92
CA PHE A 57 36.26 14.62 23.97
C PHE A 57 36.53 14.05 22.57
N THR A 58 37.78 14.03 22.13
CA THR A 58 38.15 13.45 20.83
C THR A 58 37.95 11.94 20.83
N THR A 59 38.37 11.23 21.88
CA THR A 59 38.16 9.78 22.00
C THR A 59 36.68 9.45 22.10
N MET A 60 35.89 10.24 22.83
CA MET A 60 34.45 10.05 22.92
C MET A 60 33.74 10.32 21.57
N ALA A 61 34.17 11.32 20.80
CA ALA A 61 33.66 11.55 19.45
C ALA A 61 33.91 10.36 18.53
N ILE A 62 35.12 9.78 18.57
CA ILE A 62 35.48 8.59 17.79
C ILE A 62 34.61 7.39 18.20
N LEU A 63 34.41 7.17 19.50
CA LEU A 63 33.54 6.10 20.01
C LEU A 63 32.08 6.29 19.59
N VAL A 64 31.57 7.51 19.56
CA VAL A 64 30.22 7.82 19.08
C VAL A 64 30.09 7.53 17.58
N VAL A 65 31.10 7.84 16.77
CA VAL A 65 31.09 7.51 15.33
C VAL A 65 31.14 5.99 15.13
N MET A 66 32.03 5.28 15.84
CA MET A 66 32.17 3.82 15.73
C MET A 66 30.96 3.05 16.30
N GLY A 67 30.35 3.53 17.38
CA GLY A 67 29.15 2.94 17.96
C GLY A 67 27.89 3.17 17.13
N ASN A 68 27.82 4.29 16.39
CA ASN A 68 26.71 4.56 15.48
C ASN A 68 26.90 3.97 14.08
N SER A 69 28.13 3.73 13.60
CA SER A 69 28.38 3.04 12.30
C SER A 69 27.79 1.63 12.22
N VAL A 70 27.54 0.99 13.37
CA VAL A 70 26.86 -0.32 13.45
C VAL A 70 25.32 -0.19 13.36
N ASN A 71 24.76 0.99 13.66
CA ASN A 71 23.31 1.25 13.73
C ASN A 71 22.74 2.04 12.54
N TYR A 72 23.57 2.54 11.62
CA TYR A 72 23.09 3.25 10.43
C TYR A 72 22.49 2.32 9.34
N SER A 73 22.66 1.00 9.44
CA SER A 73 22.06 0.05 8.47
C SER A 73 20.64 -0.39 8.78
N THR A 74 20.09 -0.12 9.97
CA THR A 74 18.73 -0.57 10.33
C THR A 74 18.04 0.37 11.32
N LYS A 75 17.86 1.65 10.95
CA LYS A 75 16.64 2.33 11.40
C LYS A 75 15.49 1.93 10.49
N THR A 76 15.04 0.69 10.64
CA THR A 76 13.73 0.26 10.16
C THR A 76 12.69 1.13 10.86
N LEU A 77 12.17 2.10 10.13
CA LEU A 77 10.98 2.83 10.52
C LEU A 77 9.86 1.80 10.68
N ILE A 78 9.33 1.71 11.90
CA ILE A 78 8.09 0.99 12.17
C ILE A 78 7.01 1.65 11.31
N THR A 79 6.64 0.99 10.22
CA THR A 79 5.41 1.30 9.51
C THR A 79 4.25 1.09 10.49
N PRO A 80 3.35 2.07 10.67
CA PRO A 80 2.10 1.78 11.35
C PRO A 80 1.33 0.78 10.47
N ASN A 81 1.23 -0.46 10.94
CA ASN A 81 0.25 -1.40 10.45
C ASN A 81 -1.13 -0.80 10.76
N TYR A 82 -1.80 -0.27 9.75
CA TYR A 82 -3.25 -0.11 9.82
C TYR A 82 -3.85 -1.51 9.71
N THR A 83 -3.92 -2.22 10.83
CA THR A 83 -4.89 -3.30 10.97
C THR A 83 -6.26 -2.66 10.90
N THR A 84 -6.91 -2.80 9.75
CA THR A 84 -8.34 -2.63 9.61
C THR A 84 -8.99 -3.60 10.60
N SER A 85 -9.38 -3.07 11.76
CA SER A 85 -10.28 -3.75 12.68
C SER A 85 -11.60 -3.94 11.95
N SER A 86 -11.81 -5.15 11.45
CA SER A 86 -13.13 -5.64 11.06
C SER A 86 -13.99 -5.60 12.32
N SER A 87 -14.92 -4.65 12.34
CA SER A 87 -15.99 -4.52 13.29
C SER A 87 -16.76 -5.84 13.41
N ASP A 88 -16.96 -6.25 14.67
CA ASP A 88 -17.96 -7.22 15.09
C ASP A 88 -19.29 -6.97 14.36
N ALA A 89 -19.71 -7.95 13.56
CA ALA A 89 -21.07 -8.04 13.05
C ALA A 89 -21.73 -9.24 13.74
N MET A 90 -22.62 -8.91 14.68
CA MET A 90 -23.56 -9.81 15.32
C MET A 90 -24.22 -10.75 14.30
N GLU A 91 -24.04 -12.03 14.54
CA GLU A 91 -24.79 -13.11 13.94
C GLU A 91 -26.26 -13.02 14.43
N SER A 92 -27.14 -12.49 13.59
CA SER A 92 -28.59 -12.60 13.77
C SER A 92 -29.15 -13.63 12.80
N SER A 93 -29.65 -14.71 13.36
CA SER A 93 -30.41 -15.76 12.71
C SER A 93 -31.69 -15.19 12.06
N ALA A 94 -31.78 -15.29 10.74
CA ALA A 94 -33.04 -15.16 10.01
C ALA A 94 -33.10 -16.18 8.87
N GLN A 95 -33.84 -17.24 9.16
CA GLN A 95 -34.22 -18.33 8.29
C GLN A 95 -35.08 -17.79 7.12
N SER A 96 -34.61 -17.89 5.88
CA SER A 96 -35.38 -17.53 4.69
C SER A 96 -35.22 -18.56 3.57
N LYS A 97 -36.28 -19.37 3.44
CA LYS A 97 -36.79 -20.14 2.30
C LYS A 97 -35.95 -20.25 1.01
N ASN A 98 -35.65 -21.50 0.69
CA ASN A 98 -35.44 -22.11 -0.63
C ASN A 98 -35.72 -21.23 -1.85
N SER A 99 -34.66 -20.91 -2.58
CA SER A 99 -34.68 -20.75 -4.04
C SER A 99 -33.47 -21.53 -4.57
N ILE A 100 -33.72 -22.71 -5.13
CA ILE A 100 -32.69 -23.53 -5.76
C ILE A 100 -32.28 -22.81 -7.05
N MET A 101 -31.16 -22.09 -7.02
CA MET A 101 -30.50 -21.60 -8.23
C MET A 101 -29.93 -22.79 -9.01
N PRO A 102 -30.07 -22.85 -10.34
CA PRO A 102 -29.34 -23.82 -11.15
C PRO A 102 -27.84 -23.55 -11.06
N ASP A 103 -27.10 -24.59 -10.70
CA ASP A 103 -25.66 -24.61 -10.53
C ASP A 103 -24.97 -24.60 -11.91
N TYR A 104 -24.86 -23.42 -12.53
CA TYR A 104 -24.01 -23.22 -13.70
C TYR A 104 -23.24 -21.91 -13.57
N TYR A 105 -22.30 -21.88 -12.63
CA TYR A 105 -21.18 -20.95 -12.70
C TYR A 105 -20.16 -21.49 -13.71
N PRO A 106 -19.80 -20.73 -14.77
CA PRO A 106 -18.73 -21.15 -15.66
C PRO A 106 -17.45 -21.31 -14.84
N ARG A 107 -16.96 -22.55 -14.84
CA ARG A 107 -15.73 -22.98 -14.17
C ARG A 107 -14.55 -22.23 -14.78
N TYR A 108 -13.81 -21.49 -13.95
CA TYR A 108 -12.58 -20.79 -14.31
C TYR A 108 -11.65 -21.69 -15.13
N GLY A 109 -11.48 -21.35 -16.41
CA GLY A 109 -10.45 -21.92 -17.26
C GLY A 109 -9.11 -21.31 -16.88
N TYR A 110 -8.14 -22.16 -16.55
CA TYR A 110 -6.73 -21.77 -16.46
C TYR A 110 -6.30 -21.01 -17.72
N PRO A 111 -5.44 -19.98 -17.61
CA PRO A 111 -5.00 -19.21 -18.76
C PRO A 111 -4.11 -20.11 -19.63
N GLY A 112 -4.68 -20.61 -20.73
CA GLY A 112 -3.90 -21.08 -21.87
C GLY A 112 -3.28 -19.87 -22.56
N GLU A 113 -2.00 -19.99 -22.91
CA GLU A 113 -1.22 -19.01 -23.67
C GLU A 113 -1.94 -18.60 -24.95
N SER A 114 -2.80 -17.59 -24.85
CA SER A 114 -3.40 -16.93 -26.00
C SER A 114 -2.43 -15.86 -26.49
N PRO A 115 -2.20 -15.74 -27.80
CA PRO A 115 -1.28 -14.75 -28.33
C PRO A 115 -1.70 -13.34 -27.89
N ILE A 116 -0.72 -12.59 -27.39
CA ILE A 116 -0.89 -11.24 -26.83
C ILE A 116 -1.35 -10.31 -27.96
N SER A 117 -2.65 -9.98 -28.00
CA SER A 117 -3.22 -9.09 -29.02
C SER A 117 -2.98 -7.61 -28.75
N ASP A 118 -2.69 -7.22 -27.50
CA ASP A 118 -2.35 -5.86 -27.11
C ASP A 118 -0.98 -5.85 -26.40
N GLY A 119 0.01 -5.22 -27.04
CA GLY A 119 1.39 -5.11 -26.55
C GLY A 119 1.65 -3.89 -25.67
N ARG A 120 0.60 -3.14 -25.27
CA ARG A 120 0.76 -1.99 -24.37
C ARG A 120 1.03 -2.47 -22.95
N GLU A 121 1.93 -1.78 -22.27
CA GLU A 121 2.20 -1.99 -20.85
C GLU A 121 0.96 -1.59 -20.03
N PHE A 122 0.26 -2.58 -19.46
CA PHE A 122 -0.92 -2.37 -18.62
C PHE A 122 -0.49 -2.29 -17.15
N LEU A 123 0.11 -1.17 -16.77
CA LEU A 123 0.81 -1.02 -15.50
C LEU A 123 0.01 -0.19 -14.50
N LYS A 124 -0.32 -0.80 -13.36
CA LYS A 124 -0.88 -0.07 -12.22
C LYS A 124 0.24 0.38 -11.31
N THR A 125 0.40 1.69 -11.18
CA THR A 125 1.40 2.28 -10.28
C THR A 125 0.76 2.63 -8.94
N HIS A 126 1.41 2.22 -7.86
CA HIS A 126 1.11 2.64 -6.51
C HIS A 126 2.24 3.52 -6.00
N TYR A 127 1.87 4.60 -5.35
CA TYR A 127 2.80 5.59 -4.84
C TYR A 127 2.68 5.69 -3.33
N ASN A 128 3.77 5.49 -2.61
CA ASN A 128 3.79 5.70 -1.17
C ASN A 128 4.99 6.56 -0.82
N SER A 129 4.81 7.48 0.12
CA SER A 129 5.92 8.31 0.55
C SER A 129 5.78 8.76 1.99
N THR A 130 6.92 9.04 2.59
CA THR A 130 7.03 9.62 3.92
C THR A 130 7.75 10.96 3.82
N LEU A 131 7.12 12.00 4.33
CA LEU A 131 7.67 13.34 4.38
C LEU A 131 7.85 13.79 5.83
N ARG A 132 9.07 14.21 6.16
CA ARG A 132 9.42 14.74 7.48
C ARG A 132 9.35 16.27 7.46
N THR A 133 8.53 16.87 8.33
CA THR A 133 8.30 18.33 8.35
C THR A 133 8.09 18.84 9.76
N ARG A 134 8.43 20.10 10.04
CA ARG A 134 8.14 20.73 11.34
C ARG A 134 6.69 21.22 11.44
N HIS A 135 6.03 21.48 10.31
CA HIS A 135 4.71 22.08 10.25
C HIS A 135 3.73 21.14 9.54
N VAL A 136 3.36 20.04 10.23
CA VAL A 136 2.54 18.96 9.67
C VAL A 136 1.24 19.48 9.05
N THR A 137 0.44 20.25 9.79
CA THR A 137 -0.86 20.76 9.31
C THR A 137 -0.74 21.66 8.08
N ASN A 138 0.23 22.59 8.07
CA ASN A 138 0.42 23.50 6.92
C ASN A 138 0.93 22.72 5.69
N THR A 139 1.90 21.83 5.91
CA THR A 139 2.45 20.96 4.86
C THR A 139 1.36 20.10 4.24
N LYS A 140 0.45 19.58 5.08
CA LYS A 140 -0.72 18.82 4.64
C LYS A 140 -1.61 19.62 3.69
N THR A 141 -2.05 20.82 4.09
CA THR A 141 -2.88 21.68 3.24
C THR A 141 -2.18 22.05 1.93
N ARG A 142 -0.87 22.28 1.96
CA ARG A 142 -0.08 22.57 0.75
C ARG A 142 -0.06 21.37 -0.20
N ILE A 143 0.19 20.16 0.31
CA ILE A 143 0.16 18.93 -0.49
C ILE A 143 -1.23 18.68 -1.08
N GLU A 144 -2.30 18.88 -0.30
CA GLU A 144 -3.68 18.77 -0.80
C GLU A 144 -3.95 19.72 -1.96
N THR A 145 -3.40 20.95 -1.89
CA THR A 145 -3.50 21.94 -2.96
C THR A 145 -2.73 21.50 -4.20
N ILE A 146 -1.52 20.95 -4.04
CA ILE A 146 -0.71 20.43 -5.13
C ILE A 146 -1.43 19.26 -5.82
N VAL A 147 -1.91 18.27 -5.06
CA VAL A 147 -2.66 17.12 -5.61
C VAL A 147 -3.85 17.60 -6.44
N ARG A 148 -4.65 18.54 -5.91
CA ARG A 148 -5.78 19.11 -6.65
C ARG A 148 -5.33 19.91 -7.88
N GLY A 149 -4.21 20.62 -7.80
CA GLY A 149 -3.61 21.37 -8.91
C GLY A 149 -3.17 20.48 -10.08
N PHE A 150 -2.73 19.25 -9.80
CA PHE A 150 -2.43 18.25 -10.83
C PHE A 150 -3.67 17.43 -11.29
N GLY A 151 -4.88 17.86 -10.92
CA GLY A 151 -6.12 17.18 -11.29
C GLY A 151 -6.40 15.91 -10.48
N GLY A 152 -5.73 15.73 -9.35
CA GLY A 152 -5.95 14.62 -8.43
C GLY A 152 -7.09 14.86 -7.45
N ARG A 153 -7.59 13.77 -6.87
CA ARG A 153 -8.62 13.77 -5.82
C ARG A 153 -8.00 13.35 -4.49
N ILE A 154 -8.47 13.96 -3.41
CA ILE A 154 -8.14 13.53 -2.04
C ILE A 154 -9.18 12.50 -1.61
N ASP A 155 -8.75 11.27 -1.33
CA ASP A 155 -9.61 10.16 -0.91
C ASP A 155 -9.68 10.06 0.63
N GLY A 156 -8.66 10.54 1.33
CA GLY A 156 -8.66 10.63 2.78
C GLY A 156 -7.55 11.55 3.28
N SER A 157 -7.80 12.26 4.36
CA SER A 157 -6.75 13.06 5.00
C SER A 157 -6.95 13.16 6.49
N SER A 158 -5.84 13.19 7.23
CA SER A 158 -5.84 13.45 8.67
C SER A 158 -4.58 14.21 9.05
N SER A 159 -4.66 14.96 10.13
CA SER A 159 -3.51 15.67 10.68
C SER A 159 -3.66 15.82 12.18
N ALA A 160 -2.57 15.54 12.87
CA ALA A 160 -2.32 15.88 14.26
C ALA A 160 -1.06 16.75 14.34
N GLU A 161 -0.67 17.16 15.55
CA GLU A 161 0.53 18.00 15.75
C GLU A 161 1.81 17.33 15.24
N ARG A 162 1.92 16.00 15.40
CA ARG A 162 3.15 15.25 15.12
C ARG A 162 3.09 14.30 13.94
N TYR A 163 1.90 13.98 13.44
CA TYR A 163 1.70 13.02 12.37
C TYR A 163 0.53 13.45 11.49
N GLY A 164 0.54 13.03 10.24
CA GLY A 164 -0.56 13.27 9.31
C GLY A 164 -0.52 12.26 8.19
N TYR A 165 -1.62 12.17 7.47
CA TYR A 165 -1.77 11.27 6.35
C TYR A 165 -2.61 11.93 5.27
N ILE A 166 -2.24 11.65 4.01
CA ILE A 166 -2.96 12.08 2.84
C ILE A 166 -3.00 10.89 1.89
N GLY A 167 -4.21 10.37 1.65
CA GLY A 167 -4.50 9.41 0.59
C GLY A 167 -5.13 10.12 -0.58
N PHE A 168 -4.63 9.84 -1.79
CA PHE A 168 -5.07 10.53 -3.00
C PHE A 168 -5.03 9.63 -4.22
N ALA A 169 -5.73 10.07 -5.26
CA ALA A 169 -5.72 9.49 -6.59
C ALA A 169 -5.30 10.56 -7.60
N LEU A 170 -4.35 10.23 -8.48
CA LEU A 170 -3.76 11.16 -9.45
C LEU A 170 -3.79 10.56 -10.86
N PRO A 171 -4.01 11.33 -11.94
CA PRO A 171 -3.78 10.84 -13.30
C PRO A 171 -2.34 10.33 -13.48
N ALA A 172 -2.18 9.13 -14.04
CA ALA A 172 -0.87 8.47 -14.17
C ALA A 172 0.15 9.30 -14.97
N ASN A 173 -0.32 10.00 -16.00
CA ASN A 173 0.51 10.89 -16.82
C ASN A 173 1.00 12.16 -16.09
N LYS A 174 0.50 12.45 -14.88
CA LYS A 174 0.91 13.60 -14.06
C LYS A 174 1.79 13.21 -12.87
N LEU A 175 1.99 11.91 -12.63
CA LEU A 175 2.75 11.42 -11.48
C LEU A 175 4.18 11.99 -11.44
N GLU A 176 4.89 12.03 -12.57
CA GLU A 176 6.29 12.45 -12.57
C GLU A 176 6.45 13.93 -12.22
N LEU A 177 5.60 14.79 -12.79
CA LEU A 177 5.59 16.22 -12.48
C LEU A 177 5.20 16.48 -11.02
N PHE A 178 4.24 15.71 -10.50
CA PHE A 178 3.85 15.78 -9.09
C PHE A 178 5.01 15.40 -8.16
N ARG A 179 5.74 14.32 -8.48
CA ARG A 179 6.91 13.89 -7.70
C ARG A 179 7.98 14.96 -7.65
N GLN A 180 8.28 15.56 -8.80
CA GLN A 180 9.28 16.62 -8.90
C GLN A 180 8.87 17.84 -8.07
N GLU A 181 7.62 18.30 -8.18
CA GLU A 181 7.11 19.43 -7.40
C GLU A 181 7.21 19.20 -5.88
N ILE A 182 6.89 17.99 -5.41
CA ILE A 182 7.02 17.63 -3.99
C ILE A 182 8.49 17.65 -3.54
N LYS A 183 9.40 17.11 -4.34
CA LYS A 183 10.84 17.11 -4.05
C LYS A 183 11.42 18.53 -4.02
N ASP A 184 11.02 19.37 -4.97
CA ASP A 184 11.50 20.75 -5.10
C ASP A 184 11.04 21.62 -3.92
N ILE A 185 9.80 21.44 -3.45
CA ILE A 185 9.24 22.22 -2.35
C ILE A 185 9.81 21.81 -0.98
N PHE A 186 9.92 20.51 -0.72
CA PHE A 186 10.18 20.00 0.63
C PHE A 186 11.61 19.48 0.84
N GLY A 187 12.37 19.33 -0.24
CA GLY A 187 13.75 18.86 -0.22
C GLY A 187 13.86 17.33 -0.20
N GLU A 188 14.72 16.82 -1.08
CA GLU A 188 14.91 15.37 -1.31
C GLU A 188 15.31 14.60 -0.04
N LYS A 189 16.10 15.20 0.86
CA LYS A 189 16.57 14.53 2.08
C LYS A 189 15.49 14.29 3.13
N LEU A 190 14.39 15.03 3.07
CA LEU A 190 13.26 14.91 4.01
C LEU A 190 12.13 14.05 3.45
N TYR A 191 12.28 13.59 2.20
CA TYR A 191 11.25 12.97 1.42
C TYR A 191 11.71 11.58 0.94
N ILE A 192 11.05 10.54 1.41
CA ILE A 192 11.34 9.15 1.06
C ILE A 192 10.18 8.62 0.24
N GLU A 193 10.45 8.17 -0.98
CA GLU A 193 9.44 7.62 -1.89
C GLU A 193 9.63 6.13 -2.12
N GLN A 194 8.50 5.44 -2.30
CA GLN A 194 8.42 4.07 -2.74
C GLN A 194 7.36 3.97 -3.84
N ILE A 195 7.77 3.48 -4.99
CA ILE A 195 6.90 3.27 -6.15
C ILE A 195 6.90 1.79 -6.44
N SER A 196 5.70 1.21 -6.50
CA SER A 196 5.52 -0.16 -6.99
C SER A 196 4.64 -0.15 -8.21
N THR A 197 4.96 -1.05 -9.14
CA THR A 197 4.21 -1.20 -10.38
C THR A 197 3.78 -2.65 -10.51
N GLU A 198 2.51 -2.84 -10.84
CA GLU A 198 1.90 -4.15 -11.04
C GLU A 198 1.49 -4.31 -12.50
N ASN A 199 1.83 -5.43 -13.12
CA ASN A 199 1.42 -5.74 -14.48
C ASN A 199 0.03 -6.39 -14.48
N LEU A 200 -0.95 -5.65 -14.97
CA LEU A 200 -2.34 -6.09 -15.09
C LEU A 200 -2.69 -6.59 -16.51
N LEU A 201 -1.71 -6.71 -17.40
CA LEU A 201 -1.92 -7.26 -18.75
C LEU A 201 -2.54 -8.66 -18.73
N PRO A 202 -2.10 -9.62 -17.89
CA PRO A 202 -2.74 -10.93 -17.83
C PRO A 202 -4.23 -10.85 -17.42
N GLN A 203 -4.57 -9.93 -16.52
CA GLN A 203 -5.95 -9.70 -16.11
C GLN A 203 -6.78 -9.13 -17.25
N LYS A 204 -6.24 -8.16 -18.01
CA LYS A 204 -6.89 -7.59 -19.19
C LYS A 204 -7.19 -8.67 -20.23
N GLN A 205 -6.22 -9.51 -20.54
CA GLN A 205 -6.39 -10.62 -21.49
C GLN A 205 -7.45 -11.62 -21.05
N SER A 206 -7.47 -11.95 -19.76
CA SER A 206 -8.50 -12.84 -19.21
C SER A 206 -9.91 -12.26 -19.38
N ILE A 207 -10.08 -10.96 -19.12
CA ILE A 207 -11.37 -10.26 -19.26
C ILE A 207 -11.80 -10.22 -20.74
N GLU A 208 -10.88 -9.95 -21.67
CA GLU A 208 -11.16 -9.94 -23.11
C GLU A 208 -11.55 -11.33 -23.65
N ALA A 209 -10.85 -12.37 -23.18
CA ALA A 209 -11.18 -13.75 -23.51
C ALA A 209 -12.57 -14.12 -22.99
N GLU A 210 -12.89 -13.72 -21.75
CA GLU A 210 -14.21 -13.92 -21.14
C GLU A 210 -15.31 -13.19 -21.91
N GLN A 211 -15.07 -11.93 -22.30
CA GLN A 211 -16.00 -11.16 -23.12
C GLN A 211 -16.26 -11.86 -24.44
N THR A 212 -15.20 -12.27 -25.15
CA THR A 212 -15.30 -12.97 -26.44
C THR A 212 -16.09 -14.27 -26.30
N GLN A 213 -15.83 -15.04 -25.25
CA GLN A 213 -16.52 -16.29 -25.01
C GLN A 213 -18.00 -16.06 -24.69
N THR A 214 -18.32 -15.05 -23.88
CA THR A 214 -19.70 -14.65 -23.55
C THR A 214 -20.47 -14.22 -24.80
N GLU A 215 -19.85 -13.42 -25.67
CA GLU A 215 -20.46 -12.99 -26.94
C GLU A 215 -20.72 -14.16 -27.89
N LYS A 216 -19.82 -15.15 -27.94
CA LYS A 216 -20.03 -16.41 -28.68
C LYS A 216 -21.25 -17.17 -28.15
N TYR A 217 -21.38 -17.33 -26.83
CA TYR A 217 -22.54 -17.99 -26.23
C TYR A 217 -23.85 -17.25 -26.54
N ILE A 218 -23.88 -15.92 -26.42
CA ILE A 218 -25.06 -15.12 -26.76
C ILE A 218 -25.44 -15.32 -28.23
N THR A 219 -24.45 -15.32 -29.13
CA THR A 219 -24.67 -15.54 -30.56
C THR A 219 -25.21 -16.94 -30.84
N GLY A 220 -24.66 -17.96 -30.17
CA GLY A 220 -25.15 -19.33 -30.23
C GLY A 220 -26.61 -19.45 -29.78
N LEU A 221 -26.95 -18.89 -28.62
CA LEU A 221 -28.32 -18.90 -28.09
C LEU A 221 -29.31 -18.15 -28.99
N LYS A 222 -28.90 -17.03 -29.61
CA LYS A 222 -29.73 -16.34 -30.61
C LYS A 222 -29.99 -17.20 -31.84
N SER A 223 -28.99 -17.95 -32.30
CA SER A 223 -29.14 -18.90 -33.40
C SER A 223 -30.10 -20.04 -33.02
N GLU A 224 -29.90 -20.65 -31.85
CA GLU A 224 -30.77 -21.70 -31.32
C GLU A 224 -32.22 -21.21 -31.18
N ARG A 225 -32.42 -20.00 -30.66
CA ARG A 225 -33.74 -19.34 -30.58
C ARG A 225 -34.43 -19.28 -31.93
N ASN A 226 -33.71 -18.84 -32.97
CA ASN A 226 -34.26 -18.77 -34.33
C ASN A 226 -34.57 -20.15 -34.91
N GLN A 227 -33.74 -21.15 -34.63
CA GLN A 227 -34.00 -22.54 -35.04
C GLN A 227 -35.28 -23.08 -34.38
N VAL A 228 -35.48 -22.84 -33.09
CA VAL A 228 -36.70 -23.24 -32.36
C VAL A 228 -37.94 -22.57 -32.96
N ILE A 229 -37.87 -21.26 -33.25
CA ILE A 229 -38.98 -20.52 -33.89
C ILE A 229 -39.32 -21.11 -35.26
N ASN A 230 -38.31 -21.34 -36.11
CA ASN A 230 -38.53 -21.87 -37.46
C ASN A 230 -39.07 -23.31 -37.43
N SER A 231 -38.55 -24.15 -36.54
CA SER A 231 -39.02 -25.53 -36.36
C SER A 231 -40.47 -25.57 -35.87
N HIS A 232 -40.82 -24.71 -34.92
CA HIS A 232 -42.19 -24.56 -34.43
C HIS A 232 -43.14 -24.12 -35.55
N ASN A 233 -42.79 -23.05 -36.27
CA ASN A 233 -43.63 -22.52 -37.36
C ASN A 233 -43.89 -23.55 -38.45
N SER A 234 -42.87 -24.34 -38.83
CA SER A 234 -43.01 -25.42 -39.82
C SER A 234 -43.96 -26.52 -39.33
N THR A 235 -43.76 -26.98 -38.08
CA THR A 235 -44.60 -28.02 -37.46
C THR A 235 -46.04 -27.55 -37.31
N ALA A 236 -46.26 -26.35 -36.77
CA ALA A 236 -47.57 -25.76 -36.59
C ALA A 236 -48.31 -25.59 -37.92
N THR A 237 -47.62 -25.12 -38.97
CA THR A 237 -48.20 -24.99 -40.32
C THR A 237 -48.61 -26.35 -40.90
N SER A 238 -47.77 -27.38 -40.72
CA SER A 238 -48.06 -28.74 -41.16
C SER A 238 -49.29 -29.33 -40.45
N LEU A 239 -49.36 -29.21 -39.12
CA LEU A 239 -50.51 -29.67 -38.33
C LEU A 239 -51.78 -28.91 -38.70
N GLN A 240 -51.71 -27.58 -38.87
CA GLN A 240 -52.84 -26.76 -39.27
C GLN A 240 -53.35 -27.12 -40.67
N SER A 241 -52.45 -27.43 -41.60
CA SER A 241 -52.82 -27.87 -42.95
C SER A 241 -53.60 -29.19 -42.93
N LYS A 242 -53.21 -30.14 -42.06
CA LYS A 242 -53.95 -31.39 -41.86
C LYS A 242 -55.35 -31.15 -41.27
N ILE A 243 -55.47 -30.26 -40.28
CA ILE A 243 -56.77 -29.87 -39.72
C ILE A 243 -57.68 -29.28 -40.81
N ASN A 244 -57.14 -28.41 -41.67
CA ASN A 244 -57.89 -27.78 -42.75
C ASN A 244 -58.34 -28.81 -43.81
N ALA A 245 -57.48 -29.78 -44.15
CA ALA A 245 -57.84 -30.88 -45.05
C ALA A 245 -58.97 -31.74 -44.48
N ILE A 246 -58.90 -32.11 -43.19
CA ILE A 246 -59.96 -32.86 -42.50
C ILE A 246 -61.28 -32.07 -42.49
N ASN A 247 -61.26 -30.78 -42.17
CA ASN A 247 -62.46 -29.94 -42.18
C ASN A 247 -63.10 -29.86 -43.58
N THR A 248 -62.27 -29.79 -44.63
CA THR A 248 -62.73 -29.77 -46.02
C THR A 248 -63.41 -31.08 -46.39
N GLU A 249 -62.83 -32.22 -45.98
CA GLU A 249 -63.40 -33.54 -46.21
C GLU A 249 -64.71 -33.77 -45.45
N ILE A 250 -64.79 -33.34 -44.18
CA ILE A 250 -66.04 -33.36 -43.40
C ILE A 250 -67.12 -32.56 -44.12
N THR A 251 -66.81 -31.33 -44.57
CA THR A 251 -67.76 -30.47 -45.29
C THR A 251 -68.25 -31.14 -46.58
N ARG A 252 -67.35 -31.80 -47.32
CA ARG A 252 -67.68 -32.55 -48.54
C ARG A 252 -68.64 -33.71 -48.26
N LEU A 253 -68.38 -34.47 -47.21
CA LEU A 253 -69.22 -35.60 -46.78
C LEU A 253 -70.59 -35.14 -46.27
N GLU A 254 -70.66 -34.01 -45.58
CA GLU A 254 -71.92 -33.41 -45.12
C GLU A 254 -72.81 -32.96 -46.29
N ILE A 255 -72.22 -32.43 -47.36
CA ILE A 255 -72.95 -32.11 -48.60
C ILE A 255 -73.44 -33.39 -49.28
N GLU A 256 -72.59 -34.42 -49.41
CA GLU A 256 -72.96 -35.72 -50.02
C GLU A 256 -74.13 -36.38 -49.28
N ASN A 257 -74.17 -36.25 -47.95
CA ASN A 257 -75.21 -36.82 -47.09
C ASN A 257 -76.63 -36.30 -47.41
N GLN A 258 -76.77 -35.11 -48.01
CA GLN A 258 -78.07 -34.52 -48.35
C GLN A 258 -78.80 -35.31 -49.44
N THR A 259 -78.06 -35.92 -50.36
CA THR A 259 -78.60 -36.64 -51.53
C THR A 259 -78.32 -38.16 -51.51
N ALA A 260 -77.65 -38.66 -50.47
CA ALA A 260 -77.22 -40.05 -50.36
C ALA A 260 -78.36 -41.04 -50.00
N THR A 261 -78.18 -42.31 -50.38
CA THR A 261 -79.06 -43.43 -49.98
C THR A 261 -78.89 -43.77 -48.49
N GLN A 262 -79.88 -44.43 -47.87
CA GLN A 262 -79.86 -44.71 -46.44
C GLN A 262 -78.61 -45.51 -45.98
N GLN A 263 -78.17 -46.49 -46.76
CA GLN A 263 -76.96 -47.26 -46.45
C GLN A 263 -75.70 -46.37 -46.50
N ARG A 264 -75.61 -45.49 -47.51
CA ARG A 264 -74.49 -44.56 -47.67
C ARG A 264 -74.45 -43.51 -46.56
N LYS A 265 -75.59 -43.05 -46.05
CA LYS A 265 -75.66 -42.14 -44.90
C LYS A 265 -74.98 -42.72 -43.67
N THR A 266 -75.16 -44.01 -43.40
CA THR A 266 -74.50 -44.69 -42.28
C THR A 266 -72.98 -44.71 -42.45
N GLU A 267 -72.48 -45.03 -43.65
CA GLU A 267 -71.03 -44.99 -43.95
C GLU A 267 -70.44 -43.59 -43.78
N ILE A 268 -71.13 -42.55 -44.28
CA ILE A 268 -70.72 -41.15 -44.13
C ILE A 268 -70.64 -40.78 -42.64
N SER A 269 -71.65 -41.15 -41.84
CA SER A 269 -71.67 -40.86 -40.40
C SER A 269 -70.47 -41.49 -39.68
N THR A 270 -70.14 -42.74 -39.99
CA THR A 270 -68.96 -43.42 -39.42
C THR A 270 -67.68 -42.70 -39.83
N ARG A 271 -67.54 -42.33 -41.11
CA ARG A 271 -66.35 -41.64 -41.60
C ARG A 271 -66.17 -40.26 -40.99
N ILE A 272 -67.24 -39.49 -40.80
CA ILE A 272 -67.20 -38.19 -40.11
C ILE A 272 -66.74 -38.37 -38.66
N ALA A 273 -67.22 -39.40 -37.96
CA ALA A 273 -66.80 -39.67 -36.58
C ALA A 273 -65.30 -40.03 -36.48
N GLU A 274 -64.78 -40.81 -37.43
CA GLU A 274 -63.34 -41.11 -37.55
C GLU A 274 -62.53 -39.83 -37.78
N LEU A 275 -62.95 -39.00 -38.74
CA LEU A 275 -62.28 -37.73 -39.07
C LEU A 275 -62.30 -36.74 -37.89
N GLN A 276 -63.38 -36.69 -37.12
CA GLN A 276 -63.42 -35.89 -35.90
C GLN A 276 -62.43 -36.40 -34.84
N THR A 277 -62.29 -37.71 -34.69
CA THR A 277 -61.31 -38.31 -33.77
C THR A 277 -59.88 -37.99 -34.20
N GLU A 278 -59.59 -38.09 -35.50
CA GLU A 278 -58.30 -37.71 -36.07
C GLU A 278 -58.00 -36.22 -35.86
N LYS A 279 -58.98 -35.35 -36.12
CA LYS A 279 -58.87 -33.90 -35.88
C LYS A 279 -58.53 -33.60 -34.42
N ASN A 280 -59.24 -34.21 -33.47
CA ASN A 280 -59.01 -34.01 -32.04
C ASN A 280 -57.58 -34.44 -31.65
N THR A 281 -57.08 -35.53 -32.23
CA THR A 281 -55.70 -35.99 -32.02
C THR A 281 -54.68 -34.97 -32.51
N ILE A 282 -54.86 -34.43 -33.73
CA ILE A 282 -53.96 -33.42 -34.31
C ILE A 282 -54.03 -32.10 -33.54
N GLN A 283 -55.21 -31.69 -33.06
CA GLN A 283 -55.35 -30.54 -32.19
C GLN A 283 -54.62 -30.72 -30.86
N GLY A 284 -54.64 -31.93 -30.29
CA GLY A 284 -53.84 -32.29 -29.12
C GLY A 284 -52.33 -32.21 -29.37
N GLN A 285 -51.88 -32.65 -30.55
CA GLN A 285 -50.47 -32.52 -30.97
C GLN A 285 -50.06 -31.05 -31.10
N LEU A 286 -50.90 -30.20 -31.72
CA LEU A 286 -50.65 -28.75 -31.83
C LEU A 286 -50.57 -28.08 -30.46
N GLY A 287 -51.47 -28.44 -29.54
CA GLY A 287 -51.44 -27.94 -28.17
C GLY A 287 -50.18 -28.36 -27.42
N THR A 288 -49.68 -29.57 -27.65
CA THR A 288 -48.42 -30.08 -27.06
C THR A 288 -47.20 -29.36 -27.65
N GLU A 289 -47.17 -29.17 -28.96
CA GLU A 289 -46.13 -28.43 -29.67
C GLU A 289 -46.05 -26.98 -29.18
N ASN A 290 -47.19 -26.28 -29.04
CA ASN A 290 -47.24 -24.92 -28.50
C ASN A 290 -46.66 -24.83 -27.07
N LYS A 291 -47.00 -25.77 -26.19
CA LYS A 291 -46.46 -25.82 -24.82
C LYS A 291 -44.95 -26.09 -24.82
N SER A 292 -44.50 -27.04 -25.63
CA SER A 292 -43.08 -27.37 -25.79
C SER A 292 -42.28 -26.17 -26.30
N TYR A 293 -42.79 -25.49 -27.32
CA TYR A 293 -42.22 -24.27 -27.88
C TYR A 293 -42.11 -23.15 -26.83
N GLN A 294 -43.20 -22.86 -26.10
CA GLN A 294 -43.19 -21.83 -25.06
C GLN A 294 -42.14 -22.11 -23.98
N ASN A 295 -42.03 -23.36 -23.52
CA ASN A 295 -41.06 -23.74 -22.51
C ASN A 295 -39.61 -23.61 -23.01
N LYS A 296 -39.33 -24.06 -24.24
CA LYS A 296 -38.00 -23.92 -24.86
C LYS A 296 -37.63 -22.46 -25.05
N LEU A 297 -38.54 -21.65 -25.56
CA LEU A 297 -38.32 -20.22 -25.79
C LEU A 297 -38.06 -19.48 -24.47
N ALA A 298 -38.86 -19.74 -23.44
CA ALA A 298 -38.68 -19.12 -22.13
C ALA A 298 -37.33 -19.51 -21.49
N ASN A 299 -36.89 -20.76 -21.64
CA ASN A 299 -35.57 -21.20 -21.18
C ASN A 299 -34.44 -20.46 -21.91
N ILE A 300 -34.48 -20.39 -23.25
CA ILE A 300 -33.47 -19.69 -24.04
C ILE A 300 -33.46 -18.19 -23.73
N ASP A 301 -34.63 -17.56 -23.61
CA ASP A 301 -34.74 -16.13 -23.28
C ASP A 301 -34.19 -15.82 -21.87
N SER A 302 -34.43 -16.71 -20.90
CA SER A 302 -33.84 -16.62 -19.55
C SER A 302 -32.31 -16.72 -19.59
N GLN A 303 -31.78 -17.69 -20.34
CA GLN A 303 -30.33 -17.82 -20.52
C GLN A 303 -29.73 -16.60 -21.22
N LEU A 304 -30.36 -16.10 -22.30
CA LEU A 304 -29.93 -14.89 -22.98
C LEU A 304 -29.86 -13.70 -22.03
N LYS A 305 -30.88 -13.51 -21.18
CA LYS A 305 -30.89 -12.44 -20.18
C LYS A 305 -29.72 -12.56 -19.20
N ASN A 306 -29.45 -13.76 -18.69
CA ASN A 306 -28.36 -14.00 -17.76
C ASN A 306 -26.99 -13.73 -18.40
N TRP A 307 -26.77 -14.22 -19.62
CA TRP A 307 -25.52 -14.00 -20.34
C TRP A 307 -25.33 -12.54 -20.77
N GLN A 308 -26.39 -11.83 -21.13
CA GLN A 308 -26.35 -10.39 -21.39
C GLN A 308 -25.99 -9.61 -20.12
N SER A 309 -26.57 -9.98 -18.97
CA SER A 309 -26.19 -9.36 -17.70
C SER A 309 -24.72 -9.64 -17.35
N ASN A 310 -24.23 -10.85 -17.60
CA ASN A 310 -22.83 -11.20 -17.39
C ASN A 310 -21.91 -10.35 -18.29
N LEU A 311 -22.26 -10.21 -19.57
CA LEU A 311 -21.50 -9.38 -20.51
C LEU A 311 -21.34 -7.93 -20.01
N GLU A 312 -22.39 -7.34 -19.43
CA GLU A 312 -22.31 -5.99 -18.87
C GLU A 312 -21.42 -5.92 -17.62
N VAL A 313 -21.38 -6.97 -16.80
CA VAL A 313 -20.45 -7.07 -15.67
C VAL A 313 -19.00 -7.14 -16.16
N VAL A 314 -18.72 -8.00 -17.14
CA VAL A 314 -17.37 -8.15 -17.73
C VAL A 314 -16.90 -6.85 -18.36
N LYS A 315 -17.76 -6.15 -19.12
CA LYS A 315 -17.45 -4.81 -19.67
C LYS A 315 -17.15 -3.78 -18.58
N LYS A 316 -17.88 -3.83 -17.46
CA LYS A 316 -17.63 -2.94 -16.32
C LYS A 316 -16.29 -3.25 -15.65
N GLN A 317 -15.95 -4.53 -15.50
CA GLN A 317 -14.63 -4.94 -15.00
C GLN A 317 -13.51 -4.42 -15.93
N ASP A 318 -13.70 -4.55 -17.24
CA ASP A 318 -12.74 -4.04 -18.23
C ASP A 318 -12.53 -2.53 -18.11
N LYS A 319 -13.64 -1.78 -18.04
CA LYS A 319 -13.61 -0.33 -17.85
C LYS A 319 -12.91 0.06 -16.54
N ASN A 320 -13.24 -0.60 -15.45
CA ASN A 320 -12.62 -0.34 -14.15
C ASN A 320 -11.11 -0.64 -14.18
N LEU A 321 -10.68 -1.66 -14.93
CA LEU A 321 -9.26 -1.97 -15.10
C LEU A 321 -8.53 -0.85 -15.85
N ILE A 322 -9.11 -0.36 -16.95
CA ILE A 322 -8.57 0.77 -17.71
C ILE A 322 -8.48 2.02 -16.83
N GLU A 323 -9.54 2.33 -16.07
CA GLU A 323 -9.56 3.48 -15.16
C GLU A 323 -8.53 3.34 -14.02
N SER A 324 -8.33 2.12 -13.52
CA SER A 324 -7.34 1.82 -12.48
C SER A 324 -5.90 1.93 -12.98
N VAL A 325 -5.63 1.74 -14.28
CA VAL A 325 -4.29 1.96 -14.86
C VAL A 325 -4.07 3.42 -15.20
N ALA A 326 -5.13 4.13 -15.60
CA ALA A 326 -5.07 5.57 -15.83
C ALA A 326 -4.89 6.40 -14.55
N THR A 327 -5.14 5.80 -13.37
CA THR A 327 -5.12 6.47 -12.07
C THR A 327 -4.10 5.84 -11.13
N VAL A 328 -3.24 6.66 -10.55
CA VAL A 328 -2.26 6.28 -9.53
C VAL A 328 -2.87 6.52 -8.16
N ASN A 329 -2.97 5.44 -7.38
CA ASN A 329 -3.36 5.54 -5.99
C ASN A 329 -2.10 5.80 -5.14
N GLY A 330 -2.13 6.92 -4.43
CA GLY A 330 -1.01 7.49 -3.72
C GLY A 330 -1.28 7.69 -2.25
N SER A 331 -0.25 7.54 -1.41
CA SER A 331 -0.29 8.02 -0.05
C SER A 331 0.97 8.77 0.37
N ILE A 332 0.79 9.85 1.12
CA ILE A 332 1.86 10.61 1.77
C ILE A 332 1.61 10.59 3.27
N SER A 333 2.55 9.99 4.00
CA SER A 333 2.60 10.05 5.46
C SER A 333 3.47 11.23 5.89
N LEU A 334 2.96 12.04 6.80
CA LEU A 334 3.65 13.19 7.37
C LEU A 334 4.14 12.86 8.77
N SER A 335 5.39 13.16 9.06
CA SER A 335 5.98 12.97 10.39
C SER A 335 6.69 14.22 10.86
N TRP A 336 6.49 14.58 12.13
CA TRP A 336 7.18 15.70 12.73
C TRP A 336 8.66 15.38 12.96
N ILE A 337 9.52 16.36 12.66
CA ILE A 337 10.96 16.25 12.87
C ILE A 337 11.45 17.36 13.80
N SER A 338 12.32 17.00 14.74
CA SER A 338 12.99 17.96 15.61
C SER A 338 14.15 18.67 14.90
N LEU A 339 14.58 19.81 15.44
CA LEU A 339 15.76 20.53 14.92
C LEU A 339 17.05 19.68 15.00
N TRP A 340 17.16 18.83 16.01
CA TRP A 340 18.30 17.94 16.20
C TRP A 340 18.36 16.84 15.13
N GLU A 341 17.23 16.18 14.87
CA GLU A 341 17.13 15.19 13.81
C GLU A 341 17.32 15.81 12.42
N MET A 342 16.81 17.03 12.22
CA MET A 342 17.01 17.74 10.96
C MET A 342 18.49 18.03 10.73
N SER A 343 19.22 18.47 11.75
CA SER A 343 20.66 18.70 11.60
C SER A 343 21.44 17.40 11.36
N ASP A 344 21.03 16.27 11.96
CA ASP A 344 21.63 14.94 11.72
C ASP A 344 21.47 14.47 10.26
N ILE A 345 20.40 14.88 9.56
CA ILE A 345 20.16 14.56 8.14
C ILE A 345 21.13 15.32 7.21
N TYR A 346 21.57 16.50 7.60
CA TYR A 346 22.45 17.34 6.77
C TYR A 346 23.93 17.23 7.14
N THR A 347 24.28 16.81 8.35
CA THR A 347 25.68 16.58 8.76
C THR A 347 26.13 15.15 8.47
N PRO A 348 27.30 14.94 7.84
CA PRO A 348 27.84 13.60 7.68
C PRO A 348 28.26 13.03 9.04
N GLY A 349 27.56 12.00 9.51
CA GLY A 349 27.81 11.36 10.82
C GLY A 349 27.02 11.99 11.97
N PRO A 350 27.02 11.33 13.15
CA PRO A 350 26.17 11.72 14.26
C PRO A 350 26.52 13.13 14.73
N LEU A 351 25.52 14.00 14.81
CA LEU A 351 25.70 15.40 15.24
C LEU A 351 26.45 15.52 16.58
N LEU A 352 26.23 14.58 17.49
CA LEU A 352 26.92 14.52 18.78
C LEU A 352 28.44 14.41 18.62
N ALA A 353 28.94 13.70 17.61
CA ALA A 353 30.36 13.61 17.32
C ALA A 353 30.95 14.97 16.90
N TRP A 354 30.20 15.75 16.10
CA TRP A 354 30.60 17.10 15.71
C TRP A 354 30.61 18.07 16.90
N ILE A 355 29.62 17.99 17.81
CA ILE A 355 29.62 18.78 19.05
C ILE A 355 30.84 18.43 19.90
N LEU A 356 31.12 17.14 20.09
CA LEU A 356 32.27 16.69 20.89
C LEU A 356 33.60 17.12 20.27
N LEU A 357 33.71 17.09 18.94
CA LEU A 357 34.90 17.59 18.23
C LEU A 357 35.04 19.11 18.42
N ALA A 358 33.97 19.88 18.29
CA ALA A 358 33.99 21.32 18.56
C ALA A 358 34.41 21.63 20.01
N LEU A 359 33.86 20.92 20.99
CA LEU A 359 34.27 21.05 22.40
C LEU A 359 35.75 20.66 22.62
N ALA A 360 36.24 19.62 21.94
CA ALA A 360 37.65 19.24 21.99
C ALA A 360 38.57 20.35 21.49
N THR A 361 38.20 21.00 20.37
CA THR A 361 38.96 22.12 19.80
C THR A 361 38.95 23.35 20.72
N ILE A 362 37.80 23.72 21.28
CA ILE A 362 37.69 24.84 22.22
C ILE A 362 38.52 24.57 23.48
N ALA A 363 38.44 23.37 24.04
CA ALA A 363 39.25 22.97 25.19
C ALA A 363 40.74 23.04 24.89
N TYR A 364 41.15 22.64 23.67
CA TYR A 364 42.54 22.69 23.24
C TYR A 364 43.05 24.13 23.15
N PHE A 365 42.28 25.04 22.53
CA PHE A 365 42.65 26.46 22.44
C PHE A 365 42.63 27.17 23.79
N TYR A 366 41.67 26.86 24.66
CA TYR A 366 41.63 27.41 26.02
C TYR A 366 42.87 26.98 26.81
N HIS A 367 43.24 25.70 26.72
CA HIS A 367 44.45 25.19 27.36
C HIS A 367 45.72 25.86 26.84
N ARG A 368 45.82 26.06 25.52
CA ARG A 368 46.95 26.76 24.89
C ARG A 368 47.04 28.23 25.30
N ARG A 369 45.91 28.94 25.40
CA ARG A 369 45.87 30.34 25.85
C ARG A 369 46.26 30.49 27.33
N TYR A 370 45.87 29.53 28.18
CA TYR A 370 46.28 29.52 29.59
C TYR A 370 47.78 29.30 29.77
N LEU A 371 48.39 28.49 28.88
CA LEU A 371 49.85 28.30 28.84
C LEU A 371 50.59 29.56 28.39
N GLU A 372 50.05 30.34 27.45
CA GLU A 372 50.64 31.62 27.00
C GLU A 372 50.54 32.74 28.06
N LEU A 373 49.57 32.68 28.99
CA LEU A 373 49.43 33.62 30.12
C LEU A 373 50.21 33.19 31.37
N ALA A 374 50.74 31.96 31.40
CA ALA A 374 51.48 31.38 32.53
C ALA A 374 53.01 31.36 32.32
N ILE A 375 53.48 31.97 31.21
CA ILE A 375 54.88 32.32 30.93
C ILE A 375 54.99 33.83 31.11
#